data_AF-A0A8K0CWB9-F1
#
_entry.id   AF-A0A8K0CWB9-F1
#
_cell.length_a   1.000
_cell.length_b   1.000
_cell.length_c   1.000
_cell.angle_alpha   90.00
_cell.angle_beta   90.00
_cell.angle_gamma   90.00
#
_symmetry.space_group_name_H-M   'P 1'
#
loop_
_entity.id
_entity.type
_entity.pdbx_description
1 polymer ?
#
loop_
_entity_poly.entity_id
_entity_poly.type
_entity_poly.pdbx_seq_one_letter_code
_entity_poly.pdbx_strand_id
1 'polypeptide(L)'
;MKYIEDFEEKGYWKPIQTGIILSTQTILDLQDYFLNKRNYKFLYTSRLSQDCLENMFGQIRSKQDIPDALQFRILLKNLCIVQYLEVNNTTIIK
;
A
#
# COMPACT_ATOMS: atom_id res chain seq x y z
N MET A 1 -5.20 8.19 32.32
CA MET A 1 -6.26 8.77 31.47
C MET A 1 -6.12 10.27 31.23
N LYS A 2 -4.97 10.88 31.56
CA LYS A 2 -4.76 12.35 31.50
C LYS A 2 -4.62 12.91 30.07
N TYR A 3 -4.22 12.07 29.10
CA TYR A 3 -4.04 12.48 27.70
C TYR A 3 -5.34 12.61 26.89
N ILE A 4 -6.47 12.15 27.43
CA ILE A 4 -7.77 12.25 26.75
C ILE A 4 -8.48 13.54 27.17
N GLU A 5 -8.29 13.97 28.42
CA GLU A 5 -8.92 15.17 28.98
C GLU A 5 -8.39 16.49 28.37
N ASP A 6 -7.11 16.57 27.99
CA ASP A 6 -6.53 17.77 27.36
C ASP A 6 -7.02 18.03 25.91
N PHE A 7 -7.75 17.10 25.29
CA PHE A 7 -8.21 17.22 23.89
C PHE A 7 -9.66 17.68 23.74
N GLU A 8 -10.43 17.76 24.83
CA GLU A 8 -11.83 18.22 24.79
C GLU A 8 -11.99 19.72 24.51
N GLU A 9 -10.93 20.53 24.58
CA GLU A 9 -11.02 21.98 24.36
C GLU A 9 -11.43 22.41 22.93
N LYS A 10 -11.40 21.52 21.92
CA LYS A 10 -11.69 21.87 20.52
C LYS A 10 -12.77 21.05 19.80
N GLY A 11 -13.37 20.03 20.43
CA GLY A 11 -14.52 19.30 19.88
C GLY A 11 -14.32 18.53 18.55
N TYR A 12 -13.14 18.52 17.95
CA TYR A 12 -12.86 17.84 16.68
C TYR A 12 -11.59 16.99 16.75
N TRP A 13 -11.64 15.78 16.18
CA TRP A 13 -10.47 14.92 16.01
C TRP A 13 -9.56 15.42 14.89
N LYS A 14 -8.25 15.34 15.10
CA LYS A 14 -7.25 15.55 14.04
C LYS A 14 -7.37 14.42 13.00
N PRO A 15 -7.08 14.67 11.72
CA PRO A 15 -7.17 13.65 10.67
C PRO A 15 -6.42 12.35 10.99
N ILE A 16 -5.26 12.44 11.65
CA ILE A 16 -4.49 11.26 12.08
C ILE A 16 -5.24 10.42 13.13
N GLN A 17 -5.93 11.05 14.07
CA GLN A 17 -6.70 10.36 15.11
C GLN A 17 -7.88 9.64 14.46
N THR A 18 -8.63 10.33 13.60
CA THR A 18 -9.70 9.74 12.81
C THR A 18 -9.20 8.60 11.93
N GLY A 19 -8.03 8.75 11.30
CA GLY A 19 -7.42 7.72 10.47
C GLY A 19 -7.05 6.46 11.25
N ILE A 20 -6.52 6.59 12.47
CA ILE A 20 -6.20 5.44 13.33
C ILE A 20 -7.48 4.71 13.76
N ILE A 21 -8.50 5.47 14.19
CA ILE A 21 -9.80 4.89 14.59
C ILE A 21 -10.43 4.14 13.40
N LEU A 22 -10.50 4.80 12.24
CA LEU A 22 -11.11 4.23 11.04
C LEU A 22 -10.37 3.00 10.54
N SER A 23 -9.03 3.05 10.45
CA SER A 23 -8.23 1.92 9.98
C SER A 23 -8.35 0.73 10.93
N THR A 24 -8.32 0.95 12.25
CA THR A 24 -8.51 -0.11 13.24
C THR A 24 -9.88 -0.75 13.11
N GLN A 25 -10.96 0.06 13.05
CA GLN A 25 -12.31 -0.46 12.88
C GLN A 25 -12.46 -1.26 11.59
N THR A 26 -11.92 -0.75 10.48
CA THR A 26 -11.96 -1.42 9.18
C THR A 26 -11.28 -2.79 9.23
N ILE A 27 -10.14 -2.93 9.92
CA ILE A 27 -9.46 -4.22 10.06
C ILE A 27 -10.30 -5.22 10.86
N LEU A 28 -10.97 -4.79 11.93
CA LEU A 28 -11.87 -5.65 12.71
C LEU A 28 -13.05 -6.14 11.86
N ASP A 29 -13.67 -5.24 11.10
CA ASP A 29 -14.80 -5.57 10.23
C ASP A 29 -14.39 -6.54 9.10
N LEU A 30 -13.23 -6.32 8.49
CA LEU A 30 -12.67 -7.21 7.46
C LEU A 30 -12.29 -8.57 8.05
N GLN A 31 -11.74 -8.60 9.26
CA GLN A 31 -11.38 -9.83 9.95
C GLN A 31 -12.63 -10.67 10.25
N ASP A 32 -13.70 -10.08 10.75
CA ASP A 32 -14.96 -10.78 10.98
C ASP A 32 -15.53 -11.33 9.66
N TYR A 33 -15.56 -10.50 8.62
CA TYR A 33 -16.07 -10.92 7.31
C TYR A 33 -15.26 -12.07 6.69
N PHE A 34 -13.93 -11.97 6.67
CA PHE A 34 -13.11 -12.97 6.00
C PHE A 34 -12.90 -14.24 6.82
N LEU A 35 -12.69 -14.12 8.14
CA LEU A 35 -12.41 -15.29 8.97
C LEU A 35 -13.72 -15.99 9.40
N ASN A 36 -14.72 -15.23 9.87
CA ASN A 36 -15.93 -15.84 10.43
C ASN A 36 -17.00 -16.11 9.37
N LYS A 37 -17.21 -15.18 8.41
CA LYS A 37 -18.27 -15.32 7.40
C LYS A 37 -17.81 -16.05 6.13
N ARG A 38 -16.54 -15.93 5.76
CA ARG A 38 -15.95 -16.58 4.56
C ARG A 38 -15.07 -17.78 4.87
N ASN A 39 -14.82 -18.09 6.15
CA ASN A 39 -14.02 -19.25 6.61
C ASN A 39 -12.58 -19.27 6.06
N TYR A 40 -11.95 -18.10 5.87
CA TYR A 40 -10.52 -18.05 5.59
C TYR A 40 -9.69 -18.30 6.85
N LYS A 41 -8.49 -18.88 6.67
CA LYS A 41 -7.61 -19.27 7.78
C LYS A 41 -6.91 -18.10 8.46
N PHE A 42 -6.58 -17.06 7.69
CA PHE A 42 -5.87 -15.87 8.16
C PHE A 42 -6.11 -14.70 7.18
N LEU A 43 -5.80 -13.49 7.63
CA LEU A 43 -5.86 -12.25 6.84
C LEU A 43 -4.49 -11.57 6.84
N TYR A 44 -3.93 -11.30 5.66
CA TYR A 44 -2.66 -10.56 5.55
C TYR A 44 -2.90 -9.05 5.56
N THR A 45 -2.80 -8.44 6.74
CA THR A 45 -2.95 -6.98 6.91
C THR A 45 -1.88 -6.18 6.17
N SER A 46 -0.70 -6.77 5.92
CA SER A 46 0.37 -6.16 5.12
C SER A 46 -0.01 -5.87 3.66
N ARG A 47 -1.10 -6.47 3.15
CA ARG A 47 -1.61 -6.22 1.79
C ARG A 47 -2.62 -5.07 1.73
N LEU A 48 -2.97 -4.49 2.88
CA LEU A 48 -3.94 -3.40 2.99
C LEU A 48 -3.26 -2.02 3.09
N SER A 49 -1.92 -1.97 3.16
CA SER A 49 -1.14 -0.73 3.10
C SER A 49 -0.82 -0.32 1.66
N GLN A 50 -0.38 0.93 1.50
CA GLN A 50 0.02 1.49 0.20
C GLN A 50 1.50 1.21 -0.14
N ASP A 51 2.22 0.46 0.71
CA ASP A 51 3.67 0.24 0.59
C ASP A 51 4.06 -0.35 -0.78
N CYS A 52 3.25 -1.26 -1.33
CA CYS A 52 3.51 -1.84 -2.65
C CYS A 52 3.50 -0.77 -3.76
N LEU A 53 2.59 0.20 -3.66
CA LEU A 53 2.48 1.29 -4.61
C LEU A 53 3.64 2.28 -4.44
N GLU A 54 3.99 2.59 -3.19
CA GLU A 54 5.12 3.47 -2.89
C GLU A 54 6.46 2.88 -3.36
N ASN A 55 6.64 1.56 -3.18
CA ASN A 55 7.80 0.84 -3.69
C ASN A 55 7.85 0.88 -5.23
N MET A 56 6.72 0.72 -5.91
CA MET A 56 6.64 0.87 -7.37
C MET A 56 7.04 2.28 -7.80
N PHE A 57 6.57 3.32 -7.11
CA PHE A 57 7.01 4.68 -7.38
C PHE A 57 8.49 4.89 -7.08
N GLY A 58 9.04 4.22 -6.06
CA GLY A 58 10.47 4.18 -5.80
C GLY A 58 11.27 3.62 -6.97
N GLN A 59 10.78 2.56 -7.62
CA GLN A 59 11.41 2.00 -8.83
C GLN A 59 11.39 3.01 -9.99
N ILE A 60 10.29 3.72 -10.19
CA ILE A 60 10.21 4.76 -11.24
C ILE A 60 11.18 5.91 -10.92
N ARG A 61 11.18 6.38 -9.67
CA ARG A 61 12.08 7.45 -9.23
C ARG A 61 13.56 7.06 -9.29
N SER A 62 13.89 5.79 -9.11
CA SER A 62 15.27 5.29 -9.28
C SER A 62 15.82 5.48 -10.70
N LYS A 63 14.94 5.59 -11.71
CA LYS A 63 15.31 5.87 -13.09
C LYS A 63 15.34 7.37 -13.39
N GLN A 64 14.51 8.13 -12.71
CA GLN A 64 14.38 9.58 -12.85
C GLN A 64 13.78 10.15 -11.57
N ASP A 65 14.55 10.92 -10.80
CA ASP A 65 14.18 11.35 -9.44
C ASP A 65 12.85 12.12 -9.40
N ILE A 66 12.65 13.04 -10.37
CA ILE A 66 11.44 13.84 -10.51
C ILE A 66 10.99 13.77 -11.98
N PRO A 67 10.17 12.76 -12.34
CA PRO A 67 9.74 12.58 -13.72
C PRO A 67 8.61 13.55 -14.09
N ASP A 68 8.68 14.11 -15.30
CA ASP A 68 7.52 14.76 -15.92
C ASP A 68 6.43 13.71 -16.27
N ALA A 69 5.19 14.15 -16.48
CA ALA A 69 4.05 13.27 -16.78
C ALA A 69 4.32 12.34 -17.99
N LEU A 70 4.98 12.85 -19.04
CA LEU A 70 5.34 12.04 -20.20
C LEU A 70 6.38 10.96 -19.83
N GLN A 71 7.39 11.34 -19.06
CA GLN A 71 8.45 10.45 -18.60
C GLN A 71 7.89 9.37 -17.68
N PHE A 72 7.06 9.76 -16.72
CA PHE A 72 6.36 8.85 -15.82
C PHE A 72 5.55 7.81 -16.59
N ARG A 73 4.75 8.24 -17.59
CA ARG A 73 3.95 7.35 -18.43
C ARG A 73 4.81 6.31 -19.16
N ILE A 74 5.94 6.74 -19.73
CA ILE A 74 6.85 5.84 -20.46
C ILE A 74 7.51 4.85 -19.49
N LEU A 75 7.98 5.31 -18.33
CA LEU A 75 8.61 4.47 -17.31
C LEU A 75 7.62 3.45 -16.74
N LEU A 76 6.39 3.87 -16.45
CA LEU A 76 5.33 2.99 -15.98
C LEU A 76 5.00 1.91 -17.04
N LYS A 77 4.86 2.31 -18.31
CA LYS A 77 4.63 1.35 -19.41
C LYS A 77 5.75 0.31 -19.47
N ASN A 78 7.01 0.74 -19.42
CA ASN A 78 8.16 -0.15 -19.47
C ASN A 78 8.19 -1.09 -18.27
N LEU A 79 7.92 -0.58 -17.07
CA LEU A 79 7.86 -1.39 -15.84
C LEU A 79 6.79 -2.50 -15.97
N CYS A 80 5.60 -2.16 -16.46
CA CYS A 80 4.55 -3.15 -16.69
C CYS A 80 4.96 -4.20 -17.73
N ILE A 81 5.59 -3.80 -18.84
CA ILE A 81 6.03 -4.75 -19.87
C ILE A 81 7.07 -5.73 -19.28
N VAL A 82 8.06 -5.23 -18.54
CA VAL A 82 9.12 -6.06 -17.95
C VAL A 82 8.57 -7.09 -16.96
N GLN A 83 7.50 -6.77 -16.22
CA GLN A 83 6.90 -7.70 -15.25
C GLN A 83 6.32 -8.97 -15.90
N TYR A 84 5.89 -8.89 -17.15
CA TYR A 84 5.23 -10.00 -17.86
C TYR A 84 6.08 -10.59 -19.00
N LEU A 85 7.28 -10.05 -19.23
CA LEU A 85 8.22 -10.66 -20.16
C LEU A 85 8.83 -11.90 -19.51
N GLU A 86 8.42 -13.08 -19.98
CA GLU A 86 9.13 -14.32 -19.64
C GLU A 86 10.53 -14.28 -20.23
N VAL A 87 11.54 -14.25 -19.37
CA VAL A 87 12.92 -14.43 -19.81
C VAL A 87 13.12 -15.92 -20.07
N ASN A 88 12.92 -16.33 -21.32
CA ASN A 88 13.40 -17.63 -21.79
C ASN A 88 14.93 -17.63 -21.71
N ASN A 89 15.48 -18.03 -20.56
CA ASN A 89 16.90 -18.25 -20.37
C ASN A 89 17.30 -19.50 -21.16
N THR A 90 17.41 -19.38 -22.47
CA THR A 90 18.14 -20.33 -23.30
C THR A 90 19.61 -20.14 -22.98
N THR A 91 20.08 -20.95 -22.04
CA THR A 91 21.44 -21.45 -21.84
C THR A 91 22.51 -20.86 -22.77
N ILE A 92 23.39 -20.01 -22.23
CA ILE A 92 24.75 -19.88 -22.75
C ILE A 92 25.68 -20.42 -21.66
N ILE A 93 26.00 -21.71 -21.77
CA ILE A 93 27.18 -22.30 -21.14
C ILE A 93 28.39 -21.66 -21.82
N LYS A 94 29.28 -21.06 -21.02
CA LYS A 94 30.69 -20.89 -21.35
C LYS A 94 31.50 -21.46 -20.21
#